data_AF-A0A7X7T2N4-F1
#
_entry.id   AF-A0A7X7T2N4-F1
#
_cell.length_a   1.000
_cell.length_b   1.000
_cell.length_c   1.000
_cell.angle_alpha   90.00
_cell.angle_beta   90.00
_cell.angle_gamma   90.00
#
_symmetry.space_group_name_H-M   'P 1'
#
loop_
_entity.id
_entity.type
_entity.pdbx_description
1 polymer ?
#
loop_
_entity_poly.entity_id
_entity_poly.type
_entity_poly.pdbx_seq_one_letter_code
_entity_poly.pdbx_strand_id
1 'polypeptide(L)'
;MRSGPVALFLEGLPAWTGNVPTLPLLESAQEIWIGSEETGEKGFHGTPDEETLLGRALTACGVRRLHENHVGPHRVHHHAAR
;
A
#
# COMPACT_ATOMS: atom_id res chain seq x y z
N MET A 1 -8.28 -0.39 22.59
CA MET A 1 -7.31 -1.43 22.21
C MET A 1 -7.85 -2.17 20.99
N ARG A 2 -7.03 -2.43 19.97
CA ARG A 2 -7.44 -3.22 18.79
C ARG A 2 -6.39 -4.30 18.51
N SER A 3 -6.85 -5.51 18.25
CA SER A 3 -6.10 -6.63 17.69
C SER A 3 -6.85 -7.14 16.47
N GLY A 4 -6.15 -7.79 15.53
CA GLY A 4 -6.81 -8.31 14.34
C GLY A 4 -5.85 -8.87 13.30
N PRO A 5 -6.42 -9.52 12.26
CA PRO A 5 -5.65 -10.06 11.16
C PRO A 5 -5.03 -8.93 10.32
N VAL A 6 -3.79 -9.14 9.89
CA VAL A 6 -3.11 -8.32 8.89
C VAL A 6 -2.55 -9.24 7.81
N ALA A 7 -2.58 -8.77 6.57
CA ALA A 7 -2.11 -9.52 5.43
C ALA A 7 -1.36 -8.61 4.46
N LEU A 8 -0.28 -9.15 3.90
CA LEU A 8 0.47 -8.57 2.79
C LEU A 8 0.07 -9.29 1.52
N PHE A 9 -0.27 -8.52 0.49
CA PHE A 9 -0.55 -9.04 -0.84
C PHE A 9 0.46 -8.46 -1.84
N LEU A 10 0.94 -9.29 -2.75
CA LEU A 10 1.77 -8.89 -3.88
C LEU A 10 1.05 -9.31 -5.16
N GLU A 11 0.94 -8.40 -6.14
CA GLU A 11 0.21 -8.66 -7.40
C GLU A 11 -1.22 -9.19 -7.18
N GLY A 12 -1.91 -8.67 -6.14
CA GLY A 12 -3.26 -9.11 -5.78
C GLY A 12 -3.36 -10.48 -5.09
N LEU A 13 -2.24 -11.17 -4.84
CA LEU A 13 -2.18 -12.50 -4.22
C LEU A 13 -1.60 -12.44 -2.80
N PRO A 14 -2.07 -13.29 -1.85
CA PRO A 14 -1.57 -13.27 -0.48
C PRO A 14 -0.11 -13.73 -0.46
N ALA A 15 0.78 -12.86 0.01
CA ALA A 15 2.19 -13.18 0.24
C ALA A 15 2.45 -13.56 1.70
N TRP A 16 1.72 -12.93 2.63
CA TRP A 16 1.83 -13.22 4.05
C TRP A 16 0.54 -12.89 4.80
N THR A 17 0.29 -13.60 5.89
CA THR A 17 -0.81 -13.33 6.83
C THR A 17 -0.32 -13.48 8.26
N GLY A 18 -0.86 -12.68 9.17
CA GLY A 18 -0.58 -12.79 10.59
C GLY A 18 -1.58 -12.02 11.43
N ASN A 19 -1.28 -11.92 12.73
CA ASN A 19 -2.09 -11.17 13.68
C ASN A 19 -1.24 -10.08 14.30
N VAL A 20 -1.80 -8.88 14.41
CA VAL A 20 -1.18 -7.81 15.18
C VAL A 20 -1.52 -8.02 16.64
N PRO A 21 -0.55 -7.95 17.56
CA PRO A 21 -0.84 -7.98 18.99
C PRO A 21 -1.76 -6.82 19.37
N THR A 22 -2.37 -6.91 20.54
CA THR A 22 -3.23 -5.84 21.05
C THR A 22 -2.43 -4.55 21.19
N LEU A 23 -2.72 -3.58 20.32
CA LEU A 23 -2.08 -2.25 20.37
C LEU A 23 -3.01 -1.25 21.07
N PRO A 24 -2.43 -0.24 21.75
CA PRO A 24 -3.19 0.94 22.16
C PRO A 24 -3.85 1.57 20.94
N LEU A 25 -4.95 2.30 21.15
CA LEU A 25 -5.58 3.02 20.06
C LEU A 25 -4.58 4.07 19.55
N LEU A 26 -4.05 3.89 18.33
CA LEU A 26 -3.24 4.91 17.69
C LEU A 26 -4.17 6.00 17.16
N GLU A 27 -4.12 7.17 17.78
CA GLU A 27 -4.60 8.40 17.16
C GLU A 27 -3.45 8.98 16.33
N SER A 28 -3.32 8.56 15.07
CA SER A 28 -2.35 9.16 14.16
C SER A 28 -2.97 10.36 13.46
N ALA A 29 -2.64 11.57 13.92
CA ALA A 29 -2.88 12.82 13.20
C ALA A 29 -1.64 13.28 12.42
N GLN A 30 -0.65 12.39 12.21
CA GLN A 30 0.64 12.72 11.63
C GLN A 30 0.61 12.61 10.11
N GLU A 31 1.46 13.41 9.46
CA GLU A 31 1.69 13.37 8.03
C GLU A 31 2.31 12.03 7.60
N ILE A 32 1.93 11.55 6.42
CA ILE A 32 2.51 10.34 5.81
C ILE A 32 3.65 10.80 4.90
N TRP A 33 4.86 10.37 5.23
CA TRP A 33 6.05 10.63 4.42
C TRP A 33 6.42 9.37 3.64
N ILE A 34 6.55 9.48 2.31
CA ILE A 34 6.99 8.40 1.44
C ILE A 34 8.43 8.68 1.02
N GLY A 35 9.33 7.75 1.33
CA GLY A 35 10.71 7.78 0.83
C GLY A 35 11.72 8.61 1.64
N SER A 36 11.37 9.05 2.85
CA SER A 36 12.31 9.66 3.78
C SER A 36 12.83 8.63 4.80
N GLU A 37 14.15 8.50 4.94
CA GLU A 37 14.75 8.04 6.20
C GLU A 37 14.80 9.23 7.17
N GLU A 38 14.48 8.99 8.44
CA GLU A 38 14.54 10.01 9.52
C GLU A 38 15.95 10.62 9.67
N THR A 39 17.00 9.88 9.28
CA THR A 39 18.41 10.25 9.37
C THR A 39 19.06 10.67 8.04
N GLY A 40 18.32 10.63 6.92
CA GLY A 40 18.75 11.21 5.64
C GLY A 40 19.83 10.46 4.85
N GLU A 41 20.24 9.25 5.23
CA GLU A 41 21.35 8.55 4.56
C GLU A 41 20.88 7.67 3.39
N LYS A 42 19.66 7.11 3.42
CA LYS A 42 19.09 6.33 2.30
C LYS A 42 17.57 6.55 2.17
N GLY A 43 17.16 7.28 1.13
CA GLY A 43 15.75 7.40 0.76
C GLY A 43 15.24 6.18 -0.02
N PHE A 44 13.92 6.05 -0.15
CA PHE A 44 13.31 5.07 -1.07
C PHE A 44 13.77 5.37 -2.50
N HIS A 45 14.47 4.42 -3.10
CA HIS A 45 14.99 4.56 -4.46
C HIS A 45 14.10 3.81 -5.46
N GLY A 46 12.90 4.33 -5.66
CA GLY A 46 11.91 3.84 -6.61
C GLY A 46 10.89 4.92 -6.95
N THR A 47 9.99 4.61 -7.89
CA THR A 47 8.88 5.50 -8.26
C THR A 47 7.60 4.95 -7.62
N PRO A 48 7.07 5.61 -6.58
CA PRO A 48 5.73 5.33 -6.09
C PRO A 48 4.72 5.63 -7.21
N ASP A 49 3.73 4.77 -7.38
CA ASP A 49 2.60 5.00 -8.27
C ASP A 49 1.33 4.38 -7.67
N GLU A 50 0.22 5.10 -7.79
CA GLU A 50 -1.13 4.70 -7.37
C GLU A 50 -1.32 4.45 -5.86
N GLU A 51 -0.67 5.26 -5.01
CA GLU A 51 -0.83 5.17 -3.55
C GLU A 51 -2.30 5.37 -3.14
N THR A 52 -2.85 4.40 -2.41
CA THR A 52 -4.22 4.46 -1.91
C THR A 52 -4.27 4.06 -0.44
N LEU A 53 -4.82 4.95 0.41
CA LEU A 53 -5.11 4.65 1.81
C LEU A 53 -6.62 4.48 2.02
N LEU A 54 -7.01 3.35 2.61
CA LEU A 54 -8.42 3.03 2.89
C LEU A 54 -8.66 2.96 4.40
N GLY A 55 -9.70 3.64 4.87
CA GLY A 55 -10.15 3.56 6.27
C GLY A 55 -10.83 2.23 6.64
N ARG A 56 -10.67 1.18 5.83
CA ARG A 56 -11.28 -0.14 6.03
C ARG A 56 -10.37 -1.25 5.50
N ALA A 57 -10.43 -2.41 6.13
CA ALA A 57 -9.79 -3.60 5.62
C ALA A 57 -10.49 -4.09 4.33
N LEU A 58 -9.71 -4.49 3.34
CA LEU A 58 -10.20 -5.18 2.16
C LEU A 58 -10.19 -6.70 2.39
N THR A 59 -11.12 -7.39 1.74
CA THR A 59 -11.05 -8.85 1.61
C THR A 59 -10.03 -9.22 0.53
N ALA A 60 -9.56 -10.47 0.52
CA ALA A 60 -8.65 -10.97 -0.51
C ALA A 60 -9.19 -10.74 -1.94
N CYS A 61 -10.50 -10.97 -2.16
CA CYS A 61 -11.14 -10.66 -3.45
C CYS A 61 -11.14 -9.16 -3.77
N GLY A 62 -11.29 -8.31 -2.75
CA GLY A 62 -11.23 -6.85 -2.92
C GLY A 62 -9.83 -6.39 -3.33
N VAL A 63 -8.79 -6.96 -2.73
CA VAL A 63 -7.39 -6.68 -3.11
C VAL A 63 -7.10 -7.14 -4.53
N ARG A 64 -7.57 -8.33 -4.93
CA ARG A 64 -7.38 -8.82 -6.30
C ARG A 64 -8.04 -7.93 -7.34
N ARG A 65 -9.29 -7.49 -7.09
CA ARG A 65 -9.97 -6.53 -7.98
C ARG A 65 -9.27 -5.18 -8.04
N LEU A 66 -8.72 -4.71 -6.92
CA LEU A 66 -7.95 -3.47 -6.89
C LEU A 66 -6.73 -3.59 -7.80
N HIS A 67 -5.99 -4.70 -7.71
CA HIS A 67 -4.86 -4.96 -8.60
C HIS A 67 -5.28 -5.05 -10.08
N GLU A 68 -6.32 -5.84 -10.39
CA GLU A 68 -6.84 -5.99 -11.77
C GLU A 68 -7.26 -4.65 -12.40
N ASN A 69 -7.84 -3.72 -11.61
CA ASN A 69 -8.22 -2.39 -12.09
C ASN A 69 -7.01 -1.51 -12.45
N HIS A 70 -5.91 -1.64 -11.71
CA HIS A 70 -4.68 -0.88 -11.93
C HIS A 70 -3.81 -1.45 -13.06
N VAL A 71 -3.91 -2.76 -13.30
CA VAL A 71 -3.19 -3.48 -14.37
C VAL A 71 -3.95 -3.45 -15.72
N GLY A 72 -5.14 -2.82 -15.78
CA GLY A 72 -5.99 -2.78 -16.97
C GLY A 72 -5.27 -2.30 -18.27
N PRO A 73 -5.76 -2.70 -19.47
CA PRO A 73 -5.05 -2.64 -20.76
C PRO A 73 -4.75 -1.23 -21.33
N HIS A 74 -4.83 -0.16 -20.54
CA HIS A 74 -4.77 1.23 -21.02
C HIS A 74 -3.60 2.09 -20.57
N ARG A 75 -2.60 1.54 -19.87
CA ARG A 75 -1.36 2.28 -19.58
C ARG A 75 -0.33 2.13 -20.70
N VAL A 76 -0.72 2.54 -21.91
CA VAL A 76 0.27 2.96 -22.92
C VAL A 76 0.64 4.38 -22.53
N HIS A 77 1.79 4.56 -21.87
CA HIS A 77 2.38 5.88 -21.72
C HIS A 77 2.63 6.41 -23.14
N HIS A 78 1.77 7.31 -23.62
CA HIS A 78 2.06 8.15 -24.77
C HIS A 78 3.24 9.04 -24.39
N HIS A 79 4.46 8.53 -24.58
CA HIS A 79 5.63 9.37 -24.72
C HIS A 79 5.45 10.10 -26.06
N ALA A 80 4.76 11.24 -26.03
CA ALA A 80 4.81 12.19 -27.11
C ALA A 80 6.26 12.69 -27.18
N ALA A 81 7.03 12.13 -28.10
CA ALA A 81 8.27 12.72 -28.55
C ALA A 81 7.93 14.11 -29.11
N ARG A 82 8.55 15.15 -28.56
CA ARG A 82 8.72 16.44 -29.21
C ARG A 82 10.15 16.55 -29.69
#